data_AF-A0AA38SIW8-F1
#
_entry.id   AF-A0AA38SIW8-F1
#
_cell.length_a   1.000
_cell.length_b   1.000
_cell.length_c   1.000
_cell.angle_alpha   90.00
_cell.angle_beta   90.00
_cell.angle_gamma   90.00
#
_symmetry.space_group_name_H-M   'P 1'
#
loop_
_entity.id
_entity.type
_entity.pdbx_description
1 polymer ?
#
loop_
_entity_poly.entity_id
_entity_poly.type
_entity_poly.pdbx_seq_one_letter_code
_entity_poly.pdbx_strand_id
1 'polypeptide(L)'
;MYGDRENKAMITGPVFYHCRFKGYQGTLFAFANKQFYKECHIFRNIDFISSDALSIVHDCGTFLQRSHPGGSLLVMANGRKLGNEPMGFSLQDYKIIVSQDLKHILTQ
;
A
#
# COMPACT_ATOMS: atom_id res chain seq x y z
N MET A 1 -2.16 7.53 13.15
CA MET A 1 -3.36 6.84 13.67
C MET A 1 -2.96 6.12 14.93
N TYR A 2 -3.11 6.76 16.08
CA TYR A 2 -2.81 6.18 17.39
C TYR A 2 -4.02 5.34 17.79
N GLY A 3 -3.87 4.01 17.79
CA GLY A 3 -4.91 3.05 18.17
C GLY A 3 -4.66 2.58 19.59
N ASP A 4 -5.69 2.72 20.42
CA ASP A 4 -5.67 2.51 21.86
C ASP A 4 -5.32 1.07 22.24
N ARG A 5 -4.65 0.95 23.38
CA ARG A 5 -3.83 -0.20 23.76
C ARG A 5 -4.56 -1.22 24.63
N GLU A 6 -5.87 -1.44 24.44
CA GLU A 6 -6.62 -2.40 25.27
C GLU A 6 -7.70 -3.16 24.48
N ASN A 7 -7.27 -4.16 23.70
CA ASN A 7 -8.07 -5.34 23.37
C ASN A 7 -7.16 -6.42 22.75
N LYS A 8 -6.63 -7.31 23.60
CA LYS A 8 -5.94 -8.53 23.13
C LYS A 8 -6.98 -9.56 22.68
N ALA A 9 -7.23 -9.60 21.38
CA ALA A 9 -7.67 -10.80 20.67
C ALA A 9 -6.71 -11.03 19.49
N MET A 10 -5.64 -11.79 19.72
CA MET A 10 -4.63 -12.11 18.71
C MET A 10 -5.07 -13.34 17.91
N ILE A 11 -6.10 -13.19 17.05
CA ILE A 11 -6.50 -14.23 16.06
C ILE A 11 -6.85 -13.64 14.67
N THR A 12 -7.15 -12.35 14.53
CA THR A 12 -7.41 -11.73 13.21
C THR A 12 -6.74 -10.36 13.15
N GLY A 13 -5.77 -10.18 12.26
CA GLY A 13 -5.21 -8.85 12.02
C GLY A 13 -6.20 -7.92 11.30
N PRO A 14 -5.82 -6.66 11.04
CA PRO A 14 -6.76 -5.65 10.55
C PRO A 14 -7.27 -5.98 9.14
N VAL A 15 -8.57 -5.78 8.94
CA VAL A 15 -9.25 -5.87 7.65
C VAL A 15 -9.78 -4.49 7.28
N PHE A 16 -9.43 -4.01 6.11
CA PHE A 16 -9.93 -2.76 5.55
C PHE A 16 -10.80 -3.07 4.34
N TYR A 17 -12.06 -2.65 4.40
CA TYR A 17 -13.03 -2.83 3.34
C TYR A 17 -13.59 -1.48 2.90
N HIS A 18 -13.67 -1.25 1.59
CA HIS A 18 -14.26 -0.03 1.01
C HIS A 18 -13.65 1.28 1.55
N CYS A 19 -12.34 1.28 1.84
CA CYS A 19 -11.63 2.40 2.44
C CYS A 19 -10.93 3.27 1.39
N ARG A 20 -10.76 4.56 1.69
CA ARG A 20 -9.90 5.46 0.92
C ARG A 20 -8.73 5.94 1.76
N PHE A 21 -7.51 5.67 1.29
CA PHE A 21 -6.28 6.13 1.92
C PHE A 21 -5.68 7.26 1.08
N LYS A 22 -5.37 8.39 1.69
CA LYS A 22 -4.82 9.58 1.01
C LYS A 22 -3.62 10.13 1.80
N GLY A 23 -2.50 10.36 1.11
CA GLY A 23 -1.28 10.85 1.72
C GLY A 23 -0.22 11.25 0.70
N TYR A 24 1.04 11.37 1.15
CA TYR A 24 2.20 11.67 0.30
C TYR A 24 3.15 10.47 0.31
N GLN A 25 4.25 10.56 1.05
CA GLN A 25 5.20 9.47 1.27
C GLN A 25 4.77 8.61 2.46
N GLY A 26 4.84 7.28 2.34
CA GLY A 26 4.57 6.38 3.47
C GLY A 26 3.11 6.34 3.90
N THR A 27 2.17 6.52 2.97
CA THR A 27 0.75 6.73 3.32
C THR A 27 0.11 5.52 4.01
N LEU A 28 0.52 4.31 3.67
CA LEU A 28 0.08 3.07 4.29
C LEU A 28 1.30 2.25 4.73
N PHE A 29 1.58 2.30 6.02
CA PHE A 29 2.64 1.49 6.63
C PHE A 29 2.04 0.28 7.35
N ALA A 30 2.14 -0.87 6.71
CA ALA A 30 1.73 -2.16 7.24
C ALA A 30 2.83 -2.70 8.18
N PHE A 31 2.81 -2.22 9.43
CA PHE A 31 3.91 -2.44 10.37
C PHE A 31 4.03 -3.87 10.91
N ALA A 32 2.92 -4.58 11.15
CA ALA A 32 2.94 -5.90 11.76
C ALA A 32 1.68 -6.72 11.46
N ASN A 33 1.75 -8.01 11.81
CA ASN A 33 0.67 -9.01 11.70
C ASN A 33 0.21 -9.30 10.26
N LYS A 34 -0.85 -10.11 10.12
CA LYS A 34 -1.49 -10.39 8.84
C LYS A 34 -2.52 -9.30 8.55
N GLN A 35 -2.53 -8.73 7.35
CA GLN A 35 -3.46 -7.65 6.99
C GLN A 35 -4.20 -7.97 5.70
N PHE A 36 -5.47 -7.56 5.61
CA PHE A 36 -6.27 -7.75 4.40
C PHE A 36 -6.93 -6.43 3.97
N TYR A 37 -6.77 -6.10 2.70
CA TYR A 37 -7.35 -4.91 2.06
C TYR A 37 -8.26 -5.37 0.93
N LYS A 38 -9.53 -4.96 0.96
CA LYS A 38 -10.49 -5.27 -0.10
C LYS A 38 -11.27 -4.04 -0.54
N GLU A 39 -11.44 -3.83 -1.84
CA GLU A 39 -12.17 -2.68 -2.39
C GLU A 39 -11.65 -1.31 -1.88
N CYS A 40 -10.35 -1.24 -1.60
CA CYS A 40 -9.72 -0.03 -1.10
C CYS A 40 -9.09 0.79 -2.23
N HIS A 41 -9.17 2.11 -2.10
CA HIS A 41 -8.54 3.04 -3.04
C HIS A 41 -7.47 3.88 -2.36
N ILE A 42 -6.35 3.95 -3.04
CA ILE A 42 -5.12 4.58 -2.58
C ILE A 42 -4.83 5.77 -3.49
N PHE A 43 -4.56 6.94 -2.93
CA PHE A 43 -4.31 8.15 -3.72
C PHE A 43 -2.93 8.72 -3.42
N ARG A 44 -2.09 8.86 -4.46
CA ARG A 44 -0.79 9.57 -4.55
C ARG A 44 0.49 8.70 -4.42
N ASN A 45 1.68 9.33 -4.52
CA ASN A 45 2.73 8.92 -5.48
C ASN A 45 4.01 8.26 -4.96
N ILE A 46 4.28 8.26 -3.64
CA ILE A 46 5.59 7.81 -3.14
C ILE A 46 5.40 6.84 -1.97
N ASP A 47 6.00 5.67 -2.06
CA ASP A 47 6.09 4.64 -1.01
C ASP A 47 4.75 4.36 -0.33
N PHE A 48 3.70 4.12 -1.12
CA PHE A 48 2.36 4.12 -0.53
C PHE A 48 2.14 2.90 0.36
N ILE A 49 2.56 1.70 -0.05
CA ILE A 49 2.48 0.48 0.79
C ILE A 49 3.89 0.07 1.18
N SER A 50 4.28 0.34 2.43
CA SER A 50 5.48 -0.23 3.01
C SER A 50 5.09 -1.28 4.04
N SER A 51 5.67 -2.48 3.95
CA SER A 51 5.23 -3.63 4.74
C SER A 51 6.39 -4.35 5.42
N ASP A 52 6.30 -4.44 6.74
CA ASP A 52 6.94 -5.46 7.58
C ASP A 52 5.90 -6.52 8.02
N ALA A 53 4.73 -6.51 7.39
CA ALA A 53 3.60 -7.39 7.61
C ALA A 53 3.41 -8.41 6.46
N LEU A 54 2.56 -9.41 6.67
CA LEU A 54 2.02 -10.26 5.61
C LEU A 54 0.67 -9.71 5.16
N SER A 55 0.60 -9.15 3.96
CA SER A 55 -0.58 -8.40 3.49
C SER A 55 -1.17 -8.99 2.21
N ILE A 56 -2.49 -9.08 2.13
CA ILE A 56 -3.21 -9.37 0.89
C ILE A 56 -4.06 -8.16 0.52
N VAL A 57 -3.95 -7.72 -0.73
CA VAL A 57 -4.66 -6.57 -1.28
C VAL A 57 -5.44 -7.04 -2.50
N HIS A 58 -6.76 -7.11 -2.39
CA HIS A 58 -7.64 -7.72 -3.39
C HIS A 58 -8.69 -6.72 -3.89
N ASP A 59 -8.90 -6.62 -5.20
CA ASP A 59 -9.87 -5.70 -5.83
C ASP A 59 -9.70 -4.24 -5.36
N CYS A 60 -8.44 -3.82 -5.23
CA CYS A 60 -8.10 -2.46 -4.81
C CYS A 60 -7.48 -1.68 -5.98
N GLY A 61 -7.23 -0.39 -5.80
CA GLY A 61 -6.48 0.36 -6.79
C GLY A 61 -5.77 1.59 -6.27
N THR A 62 -4.77 2.05 -7.03
CA THR A 62 -4.07 3.31 -6.80
C THR A 62 -4.28 4.28 -7.95
N PHE A 63 -4.35 5.56 -7.61
CA PHE A 63 -4.20 6.65 -8.56
C PHE A 63 -2.81 7.29 -8.40
N LEU A 64 -1.94 7.03 -9.39
CA LEU A 64 -0.60 7.59 -9.49
C LEU A 64 -0.65 8.92 -10.23
N GLN A 65 -0.07 9.94 -9.62
CA GLN A 65 0.13 11.28 -10.15
C GLN A 65 1.62 11.62 -10.18
N ARG A 66 2.08 12.64 -10.89
CA ARG A 66 3.43 13.17 -10.65
C ARG A 66 3.43 14.05 -9.41
N SER A 67 4.38 13.85 -8.49
CA SER A 67 4.56 14.75 -7.34
C SER A 67 5.38 15.98 -7.73
N HIS A 68 6.52 15.77 -8.40
CA HIS A 68 7.42 16.81 -8.90
C HIS A 68 8.16 16.34 -10.18
N PRO A 69 8.67 17.26 -11.03
CA PRO A 69 9.52 16.92 -12.17
C PRO A 69 10.73 16.06 -11.75
N GLY A 70 11.03 15.02 -12.51
CA GLY A 70 12.13 14.08 -12.25
C GLY A 70 11.96 13.11 -11.06
N GLY A 71 10.87 13.21 -10.28
CA GLY A 71 10.61 12.28 -9.17
C GLY A 71 10.27 10.86 -9.64
N SER A 72 10.70 9.86 -8.87
CA SER A 72 10.32 8.46 -9.07
C SER A 72 8.92 8.16 -8.52
N LEU A 73 8.28 7.13 -9.08
CA LEU A 73 7.02 6.59 -8.59
C LEU A 73 7.30 5.23 -7.97
N LEU A 74 7.07 5.11 -6.67
CA LEU A 74 7.12 3.83 -5.98
C LEU A 74 5.75 3.50 -5.42
N VAL A 75 5.15 2.42 -5.91
CA VAL A 75 3.82 1.97 -5.45
C VAL A 75 3.95 1.23 -4.13
N MET A 76 4.99 0.40 -3.98
CA MET A 76 5.18 -0.46 -2.82
C MET A 76 6.67 -0.66 -2.50
N ALA A 77 6.98 -0.79 -1.22
CA ALA A 77 8.29 -1.14 -0.71
C ALA A 77 8.16 -2.30 0.28
N ASN A 78 8.93 -3.38 0.10
CA ASN A 78 8.97 -4.45 1.08
C ASN A 78 10.12 -4.18 2.05
N GLY A 79 9.82 -4.11 3.35
CA GLY A 79 10.81 -3.87 4.40
C GLY A 79 11.52 -5.14 4.91
N ARG A 80 11.19 -6.31 4.34
CA ARG A 80 11.78 -7.61 4.69
C ARG A 80 13.32 -7.55 4.73
N LYS A 81 13.89 -7.96 5.87
CA LYS A 81 15.35 -7.91 6.11
C LYS A 81 16.02 -9.26 5.90
N LEU A 82 15.31 -10.35 6.18
CA LEU A 82 15.83 -11.72 6.06
C LEU A 82 15.00 -12.54 5.07
N GLY A 83 15.67 -13.38 4.26
CA GLY A 83 15.02 -14.15 3.18
C GLY A 83 13.98 -15.17 3.66
N ASN A 84 14.02 -15.57 4.93
CA ASN A 84 13.10 -16.54 5.54
C ASN A 84 11.92 -15.91 6.30
N GLU A 85 11.82 -14.58 6.35
CA GLU A 85 10.67 -13.91 6.96
C GLU A 85 9.44 -14.07 6.06
N PRO A 86 8.29 -14.51 6.61
CA PRO A 86 7.05 -14.73 5.84
C PRO A 86 6.33 -13.41 5.47
N MET A 87 7.05 -12.30 5.46
CA MET A 87 6.55 -10.95 5.24
C MET A 87 6.52 -10.61 3.75
N GLY A 88 5.57 -9.76 3.37
CA GLY A 88 5.39 -9.31 1.99
C GLY A 88 3.94 -8.95 1.70
N PHE A 89 3.66 -8.65 0.44
CA PHE A 89 2.31 -8.32 -0.02
C PHE A 89 1.96 -9.06 -1.31
N SER A 90 0.70 -9.45 -1.43
CA SER A 90 0.12 -9.96 -2.67
C SER A 90 -0.93 -8.97 -3.17
N LEU A 91 -0.78 -8.54 -4.42
CA LEU A 91 -1.79 -7.78 -5.14
C LEU A 91 -2.62 -8.73 -6.01
N GLN A 92 -3.93 -8.71 -5.85
CA GLN A 92 -4.87 -9.50 -6.63
C GLN A 92 -5.93 -8.56 -7.19
N ASP A 93 -6.24 -8.66 -8.48
CA ASP A 93 -7.21 -7.79 -9.16
C ASP A 93 -6.97 -6.29 -8.93
N TYR A 94 -5.70 -5.92 -8.79
CA TYR A 94 -5.30 -4.57 -8.42
C TYR A 94 -5.21 -3.65 -9.64
N LYS A 95 -5.82 -2.47 -9.56
CA LYS A 95 -5.82 -1.47 -10.63
C LYS A 95 -4.83 -0.35 -10.35
N ILE A 96 -3.85 -0.18 -11.24
CA ILE A 96 -2.97 1.00 -11.24
C ILE A 96 -3.50 1.97 -12.29
N ILE A 97 -4.01 3.11 -11.83
CA ILE A 97 -4.48 4.19 -12.69
C ILE A 97 -3.41 5.28 -12.68
N VAL A 98 -2.94 5.64 -13.88
CA VAL A 98 -1.89 6.64 -14.05
C VAL A 98 -2.48 7.93 -14.58
N SER A 99 -2.14 9.04 -13.93
CA SER A 99 -2.55 10.37 -14.34
C SER A 99 -1.99 10.76 -15.71
N GLN A 100 -2.63 11.72 -16.37
CA GLN A 100 -2.26 12.11 -17.73
C GLN A 100 -0.84 12.69 -17.83
N ASP A 101 -0.39 13.40 -16.80
CA ASP A 101 0.96 13.99 -16.67
C ASP A 101 2.10 12.97 -16.59
N LEU A 102 1.77 11.68 -16.41
CA LEU A 102 2.72 10.57 -16.39
C LEU A 102 2.71 9.73 -17.68
N LYS A 103 1.76 9.95 -18.60
CA LYS A 103 1.63 9.15 -19.84
C LYS A 103 2.89 9.19 -20.71
N HIS A 104 3.58 10.34 -20.77
CA HIS A 104 4.80 10.49 -21.57
C HIS A 104 6.01 9.72 -21.02
N ILE A 105 5.99 9.29 -19.76
CA ILE A 105 7.12 8.60 -19.10
C ILE A 105 7.01 7.07 -19.29
N LEU A 106 5.81 6.54 -19.48
CA LEU A 106 5.57 5.09 -19.57
C LEU A 106 5.63 4.52 -20.99
N THR A 107 5.79 5.37 -22.02
CA THR A 107 5.83 4.97 -23.43
C THR A 107 7.25 4.99 -24.04
N GLN A 108 8.30 4.73 -23.25
CA GLN A 108 9.67 4.54 -23.73
C GLN A 108 10.15 3.11 -23.52
#